data_AF-A0A931M6Y6-F1
#
_entry.id   AF-A0A931M6Y6-F1
#
_cell.length_a   1.000
_cell.length_b   1.000
_cell.length_c   1.000
_cell.angle_alpha   90.00
_cell.angle_beta   90.00
_cell.angle_gamma   90.00
#
_symmetry.space_group_name_H-M   'P 1'
#
loop_
_entity.id
_entity.type
_entity.pdbx_description
1 polymer ?
#
loop_
_entity_poly.entity_id
_entity_poly.type
_entity_poly.pdbx_seq_one_letter_code
_entity_poly.pdbx_strand_id
1 'polypeptide(L)' 'MGYIKEPTGVDFFVDPKPLTAAERKRISEIIAYYKATGRKMPIKKTIAKERTSGKRNRKVLV' A
#
# COMPACT_ATOMS: atom_id res chain seq x y z
N MET A 1 -23.26 -4.46 -22.95
CA MET A 1 -22.03 -4.00 -22.26
C MET A 1 -22.10 -2.48 -22.19
N GLY A 2 -22.52 -1.91 -21.05
CA GLY A 2 -22.72 -0.47 -20.90
C GLY A 2 -21.39 0.23 -20.60
N TYR A 3 -20.96 1.11 -21.48
CA TYR A 3 -19.79 1.95 -21.26
C TYR A 3 -20.15 3.02 -20.21
N ILE A 4 -19.68 2.87 -18.98
CA ILE A 4 -19.72 3.96 -17.99
C ILE A 4 -18.66 4.96 -18.44
N LYS A 5 -19.10 6.05 -19.08
CA LYS A 5 -18.25 7.19 -19.40
C LYS A 5 -18.08 8.02 -18.13
N GLU A 6 -16.85 8.40 -17.80
CA GLU A 6 -16.60 9.35 -16.72
C GLU A 6 -17.35 10.65 -17.02
N PRO A 7 -18.07 11.24 -16.05
CA PRO A 7 -18.81 12.47 -16.26
C PRO A 7 -17.87 13.63 -16.59
N THR A 8 -18.17 14.36 -17.66
CA THR A 8 -17.42 15.55 -18.08
C THR A 8 -17.40 16.58 -16.94
N GLY A 9 -16.22 16.91 -16.43
CA GLY A 9 -16.04 17.92 -15.37
C GLY A 9 -15.86 17.37 -13.95
N VAL A 10 -15.61 16.07 -13.76
CA VAL A 10 -15.25 15.50 -12.44
C VAL A 10 -13.75 15.23 -12.38
N ASP A 11 -13.03 16.08 -11.65
CA ASP A 11 -11.63 15.84 -11.31
C ASP A 11 -11.55 14.98 -10.05
N PHE A 12 -10.94 13.80 -10.16
CA PHE A 12 -10.63 12.97 -9.00
C PHE A 12 -9.41 13.53 -8.26
N PHE A 13 -9.65 14.39 -7.28
CA PHE A 13 -8.61 14.80 -6.33
C PHE A 13 -8.38 13.69 -5.31
N VAL A 14 -7.34 12.89 -5.53
CA VAL A 14 -6.85 11.93 -4.55
C VAL A 14 -5.88 12.67 -3.64
N ASP A 15 -6.32 13.04 -2.44
CA ASP A 15 -5.44 13.64 -1.44
C ASP A 15 -4.27 12.70 -1.12
N PRO A 16 -3.06 13.25 -0.91
CA PRO A 16 -1.94 12.44 -0.46
C PRO A 16 -2.27 11.84 0.90
N LYS A 17 -2.06 10.53 1.04
CA LYS A 17 -2.30 9.83 2.30
C LYS A 17 -1.49 10.49 3.43
N PRO A 18 -2.14 11.01 4.48
CA PRO A 18 -1.42 11.64 5.58
C PRO A 18 -0.59 10.60 6.34
N LEU A 19 0.62 10.99 6.73
CA LEU A 19 1.49 10.14 7.55
C LEU A 19 0.96 10.04 8.97
N THR A 20 0.79 8.81 9.46
CA THR A 20 0.46 8.52 10.85
C THR A 20 1.64 8.87 11.78
N ALA A 21 1.37 9.07 13.08
CA ALA A 21 2.42 9.37 14.06
C ALA A 21 3.53 8.29 14.11
N ALA A 22 3.15 7.02 13.97
CA ALA A 22 4.08 5.90 13.94
C ALA A 22 4.99 5.94 12.70
N GLU A 23 4.43 6.25 11.52
CA GLU A 23 5.21 6.39 10.29
C GLU A 23 6.16 7.58 10.35
N ARG A 24 5.71 8.72 10.89
CA ARG A 24 6.55 9.91 11.10
C ARG A 24 7.77 9.59 11.97
N LYS A 25 7.55 8.89 13.09
CA LYS A 25 8.62 8.48 14.00
C LYS A 25 9.61 7.54 13.31
N ARG A 26 9.11 6.50 12.62
CA ARG A 26 9.96 5.57 11.86
C ARG A 26 10.81 6.27 10.81
N ILE A 27 10.23 7.19 10.04
CA ILE A 27 10.96 7.96 9.04
C ILE A 27 12.07 8.78 9.72
N SER A 28 11.76 9.45 10.82
CA SER A 28 12.75 10.23 11.59
C SER A 28 13.92 9.37 12.07
N GLU A 29 13.65 8.18 12.61
CA GLU A 29 14.67 7.23 13.07
C GLU A 29 15.57 6.75 11.93
N ILE A 30 14.98 6.42 10.77
CA ILE A 30 15.73 5.98 9.58
C ILE A 30 16.65 7.09 9.08
N ILE A 31 16.17 8.34 9.04
CA ILE A 31 16.97 9.49 8.62
C ILE A 31 18.12 9.73 9.60
N ALA A 32 17.84 9.71 10.91
CA ALA A 32 18.87 9.90 11.93
C ALA A 32 19.95 8.81 11.83
N TYR A 33 19.55 7.56 11.67
CA TYR A 33 20.47 6.44 11.47
C TYR A 33 21.36 6.61 10.24
N TYR A 34 20.78 7.03 9.11
CA TYR A 34 21.55 7.26 7.88
C TYR A 34 22.55 8.41 8.06
N LYS A 35 22.15 9.50 8.71
CA LYS A 35 23.04 10.64 8.99
C LYS A 35 24.21 10.24 9.89
N ALA A 36 23.97 9.38 10.89
CA ALA A 36 25.01 8.94 11.82
C ALA A 36 25.97 7.91 11.22
N THR A 37 25.46 6.98 10.40
CA THR A 37 26.23 5.82 9.95
C THR A 37 26.65 5.87 8.48
N GLY A 38 26.03 6.73 7.67
CA GLY A 38 26.13 6.75 6.21
C GLY A 38 25.53 5.51 5.52
N ARG A 39 24.93 4.60 6.28
CA ARG A 39 24.43 3.30 5.79
C ARG A 39 22.91 3.25 5.86
N LYS A 40 22.30 2.51 4.93
CA LYS A 40 20.84 2.29 4.93
C LYS A 40 20.46 1.36 6.09
N MET A 41 19.38 1.70 6.80
CA MET A 41 18.88 0.86 7.90
C MET A 41 18.39 -0.48 7.34
N PRO A 42 18.80 -1.63 7.91
CA PRO A 42 18.34 -2.93 7.45
C PRO A 42 16.87 -3.13 7.82
N ILE A 43 15.98 -2.91 6.86
CA ILE A 43 14.54 -3.14 7.04
C ILE A 43 14.31 -4.66 6.95
N LYS A 44 13.84 -5.27 8.03
CA LYS A 44 13.35 -6.66 7.99
C LYS A 44 12.11 -6.67 7.09
N LYS A 45 12.20 -7.30 5.93
CA LYS A 45 11.03 -7.56 5.08
C LYS A 45 10.07 -8.42 5.90
N THR A 46 9.00 -7.83 6.43
CA THR A 46 7.86 -8.61 6.89
C THR A 46 7.35 -9.39 5.69
N ILE A 47 7.47 -10.71 5.75
CA ILE A 47 6.93 -11.63 4.76
C ILE A 47 5.44 -11.30 4.67
N ALA A 48 5.04 -10.62 3.60
CA ALA A 48 3.64 -10.36 3.35
C ALA A 48 2.98 -11.74 3.24
N LYS A 49 2.05 -12.05 4.15
CA LYS A 49 1.26 -13.27 4.10
C LYS A 49 0.48 -13.22 2.79
N GLU A 50 0.96 -13.92 1.77
CA GLU A 50 0.26 -14.06 0.51
C GLU A 50 -1.17 -14.49 0.83
N ARG A 51 -2.14 -13.64 0.46
CA ARG A 51 -3.54 -14.03 0.47
C ARG A 51 -3.68 -15.03 -0.67
N THR A 52 -3.57 -16.32 -0.36
CA THR A 52 -3.99 -17.37 -1.28
C THR A 52 -5.45 -17.13 -1.61
N SER A 53 -5.72 -16.61 -2.81
CA SER A 53 -7.07 -16.48 -3.34
C SER A 53 -7.61 -17.89 -3.52
N GLY A 54 -8.38 -18.36 -2.53
CA GLY A 54 -9.01 -19.67 -2.54
C GLY A 54 -9.80 -19.88 -3.83
N LYS A 55 -9.34 -20.82 -4.65
CA LYS A 55 -10.01 -21.28 -5.87
C LYS A 55 -11.33 -21.95 -5.44
N ARG A 56 -12.43 -21.18 -5.39
CA ARG A 56 -13.77 -21.74 -5.13
C ARG A 56 -14.19 -22.54 -6.36
N ASN A 57 -14.10 -23.86 -6.27
CA ASN A 57 -14.73 -24.76 -7.22
C ASN A 57 -16.25 -24.53 -7.16
N ARG A 58 -16.83 -23.95 -8.22
CA ARG A 58 -18.29 -23.96 -8.40
C ARG A 58 -18.69 -25.41 -8.72
N LYS A 59 -19.30 -26.11 -7.76
CA LYS A 59 -20.12 -27.28 -8.08
C LYS A 59 -21.24 -26.82 -9.01
N VAL A 60 -21.27 -27.38 -10.22
CA VAL A 60 -22.43 -27.27 -11.10
C VAL A 60 -23.60 -27.94 -10.38
N LEU A 61 -24.68 -27.20 -10.19
CA LEU A 61 -25.92 -27.71 -9.61
C LEU A 61 -26.84 -28.06 -10.78
N VAL A 62 -27.14 -29.37 -10.86
CA VAL A 62 -28.21 -30.08 -11.60
C VAL A 62 -28.32 -29.80 -13.11
#